data_AF-G8XZP4-F1
#
_entry.id   AF-G8XZP4-F1
#
_cell.length_a   1.000
_cell.length_b   1.000
_cell.length_c   1.000
_cell.angle_alpha   90.00
_cell.angle_beta   90.00
_cell.angle_gamma   90.00
#
_symmetry.space_group_name_H-M   'P 1'
#
loop_
_entity.id
_entity.type
_entity.pdbx_description
1 polymer ?
#
loop_
_entity_poly.entity_id
_entity_poly.type
_entity_poly.pdbx_seq_one_letter_code
_entity_poly.pdbx_strand_id
1 'polypeptide(L)'
;MVAATNTNATRGKRVKQEFITPKMKQDAFFIIISFIIMVILIFHYAWIMKQLLTREDTSKLKTAQLFVSFFVNAYVLMYILLNIVYPRVYKNSLSKRKAD
;
A
#
# COMPACT_ATOMS: atom_id res chain seq x y z
N MET A 1 32.01 -48.72 -28.35
CA MET A 1 30.59 -48.26 -28.34
C MET A 1 30.12 -48.25 -26.89
N VAL A 2 29.20 -47.35 -26.51
CA VAL A 2 28.81 -46.96 -25.12
C VAL A 2 29.66 -45.78 -24.61
N ALA A 3 29.13 -44.62 -24.20
CA ALA A 3 27.78 -44.07 -24.19
C ALA A 3 27.89 -42.53 -24.25
N ALA A 4 26.99 -41.89 -25.00
CA ALA A 4 26.80 -40.44 -24.95
C ALA A 4 26.26 -40.06 -23.56
N THR A 5 27.09 -39.43 -22.74
CA THR A 5 26.69 -38.88 -21.44
C THR A 5 25.82 -37.65 -21.67
N ASN A 6 24.53 -37.84 -21.39
CA ASN A 6 23.46 -36.85 -21.38
C ASN A 6 23.85 -35.57 -20.60
N THR A 7 24.09 -34.47 -21.31
CA THR A 7 24.31 -33.13 -20.76
C THR A 7 23.03 -32.30 -20.60
N ASN A 8 21.83 -32.92 -20.75
CA ASN A 8 20.56 -32.18 -20.80
C ASN A 8 19.71 -32.19 -19.52
N ALA A 9 20.19 -32.73 -18.40
CA ALA A 9 19.35 -32.88 -17.19
C ALA A 9 19.30 -31.66 -16.25
N THR A 10 20.15 -30.63 -16.43
CA THR A 10 20.25 -29.51 -15.47
C THR A 10 19.71 -28.17 -15.96
N ARG A 11 19.29 -28.05 -17.22
CA ARG A 11 18.72 -26.79 -17.77
C ARG A 11 17.22 -26.60 -17.56
N GLY A 12 16.49 -27.63 -17.11
CA GLY A 12 15.02 -27.57 -16.99
C GLY A 12 14.45 -27.05 -15.68
N LYS A 13 15.25 -26.88 -14.61
CA LYS A 13 14.74 -26.59 -13.26
C LYS A 13 15.01 -25.18 -12.70
N ARG A 14 15.63 -24.27 -13.46
CA ARG A 14 15.93 -22.89 -12.99
C ARG A 14 15.07 -21.79 -13.59
N VAL A 15 14.00 -22.09 -14.32
CA VAL A 15 13.23 -21.04 -15.05
C VAL A 15 11.93 -20.63 -14.34
N LYS A 16 11.52 -21.29 -13.24
CA LYS A 16 10.21 -21.06 -12.61
C LYS A 16 10.21 -20.34 -11.24
N GLN A 17 11.35 -19.85 -10.75
CA GLN A 17 11.43 -19.25 -9.39
C GLN A 17 12.03 -17.85 -9.33
N GLU A 18 12.00 -17.08 -10.42
CA GLU A 18 12.69 -15.77 -10.46
C GLU A 18 11.82 -14.61 -10.94
N PHE A 19 10.50 -14.66 -10.75
CA PHE A 19 9.61 -13.55 -11.15
C PHE A 19 9.07 -12.71 -9.98
N ILE A 20 9.34 -13.08 -8.74
CA ILE A 20 9.01 -12.22 -7.59
C ILE A 20 10.30 -11.59 -7.07
N THR A 21 10.69 -10.47 -7.66
CA THR A 21 11.76 -9.65 -7.09
C THR A 21 11.36 -9.18 -5.69
N PRO A 22 12.29 -9.06 -4.73
CA PRO A 22 11.98 -8.58 -3.38
C PRO A 22 11.31 -7.19 -3.40
N LYS A 23 11.57 -6.39 -4.44
CA LYS A 23 10.91 -5.12 -4.71
C LYS A 23 9.41 -5.28 -4.99
N MET A 24 9.00 -6.24 -5.82
CA MET A 24 7.58 -6.51 -6.07
C MET A 24 6.80 -6.89 -4.80
N LYS A 25 7.42 -7.60 -3.85
CA LYS A 25 6.77 -7.90 -2.55
C LYS A 25 6.58 -6.64 -1.70
N GLN A 26 7.57 -5.75 -1.69
CA GLN A 26 7.48 -4.46 -0.99
C GLN A 26 6.40 -3.56 -1.59
N ASP A 27 6.39 -3.44 -2.92
CA ASP A 27 5.41 -2.64 -3.66
C ASP A 27 3.98 -3.18 -3.42
N ALA A 28 3.77 -4.50 -3.51
CA ALA A 28 2.48 -5.13 -3.24
C ALA A 28 1.98 -4.87 -1.82
N PHE A 29 2.86 -4.97 -0.82
CA PHE A 29 2.50 -4.70 0.58
C PHE A 29 2.15 -3.22 0.81
N PHE A 30 2.92 -2.31 0.20
CA PHE A 30 2.62 -0.88 0.25
C PHE A 30 1.30 -0.53 -0.43
N ILE A 31 1.01 -1.15 -1.58
CA ILE A 31 -0.27 -1.01 -2.30
C ILE A 31 -1.43 -1.50 -1.44
N ILE A 32 -1.30 -2.66 -0.78
CA ILE A 32 -2.36 -3.21 0.08
C ILE A 32 -2.66 -2.26 1.24
N ILE A 33 -1.63 -1.74 1.93
CA ILE A 33 -1.83 -0.78 3.02
C ILE A 33 -2.49 0.50 2.50
N SER A 34 -2.00 1.03 1.37
CA SER A 34 -2.56 2.24 0.75
C SER A 34 -4.03 2.04 0.37
N PHE A 35 -4.37 0.85 -0.15
CA PHE A 35 -5.73 0.48 -0.50
C PHE A 35 -6.65 0.43 0.73
N ILE A 36 -6.20 -0.18 1.83
CA ILE A 36 -6.95 -0.22 3.09
C ILE A 36 -7.23 1.20 3.60
N ILE A 37 -6.23 2.08 3.58
CA ILE A 37 -6.39 3.49 3.96
C ILE A 37 -7.42 4.19 3.07
N MET A 38 -7.35 3.97 1.75
CA MET A 38 -8.29 4.56 0.80
C MET A 38 -9.73 4.11 1.09
N VAL A 39 -9.93 2.82 1.35
CA VAL A 39 -11.25 2.27 1.72
C VAL A 39 -11.78 2.94 2.99
N ILE A 40 -10.97 3.08 4.03
CA ILE A 40 -11.36 3.75 5.29
C ILE A 40 -11.80 5.19 5.02
N LEU A 41 -11.04 5.94 4.19
CA LEU A 41 -11.38 7.32 3.86
C LEU A 41 -12.69 7.42 3.06
N ILE A 42 -12.91 6.53 2.09
CA ILE A 42 -14.17 6.50 1.32
C ILE A 42 -15.36 6.22 2.25
N PHE A 43 -15.26 5.24 3.14
CA PHE A 43 -16.33 4.94 4.09
C PHE A 43 -16.57 6.08 5.07
N HIS A 44 -15.52 6.73 5.56
CA HIS A 44 -15.64 7.90 6.44
C HIS A 44 -16.36 9.06 5.72
N TYR A 45 -15.98 9.33 4.47
CA TYR A 45 -16.63 10.33 3.63
C TYR A 45 -18.11 9.98 3.35
N ALA A 46 -18.40 8.73 2.99
CA ALA A 46 -19.75 8.27 2.76
C ALA A 46 -20.63 8.41 4.02
N TRP A 47 -20.05 8.18 5.20
CA TRP A 47 -20.74 8.39 6.48
C TRP A 47 -21.04 9.87 6.76
N ILE A 48 -20.10 10.78 6.46
CA ILE A 48 -20.34 12.23 6.53
C ILE A 48 -21.47 12.63 5.59
N MET A 49 -21.43 12.15 4.34
CA MET A 49 -22.49 12.42 3.37
C MET A 49 -23.84 11.86 3.80
N LYS A 50 -23.89 10.67 4.39
CA LYS A 50 -25.11 10.12 4.98
C LYS A 50 -25.64 11.06 6.08
N GLN A 51 -24.80 11.55 6.98
CA GLN A 51 -25.26 12.49 8.02
C GLN A 51 -25.82 13.78 7.44
N LEU A 52 -25.18 14.33 6.40
CA LEU A 52 -25.63 15.54 5.73
C LEU A 52 -26.97 15.35 5.01
N LEU A 53 -27.18 14.19 4.40
CA LEU A 53 -28.43 13.87 3.70
C LEU A 53 -29.59 13.52 4.65
N THR A 54 -29.30 12.98 5.84
CA THR A 54 -30.36 12.55 6.79
C THR A 54 -30.84 13.69 7.69
N ARG A 55 -30.08 14.78 7.81
CA ARG A 55 -30.41 15.90 8.70
C ARG A 55 -30.71 17.15 7.89
N GLU A 56 -31.99 17.45 7.72
CA GLU A 56 -32.51 18.61 6.96
C GLU A 56 -32.00 19.96 7.50
N ASP A 57 -31.59 20.04 8.77
CA ASP A 57 -31.17 21.29 9.42
C ASP A 57 -29.74 21.21 9.97
N THR A 58 -28.82 20.68 9.16
CA THR A 58 -27.42 20.58 9.58
C THR A 58 -26.76 21.96 9.55
N SER A 59 -26.59 22.56 10.73
CA SER A 59 -25.85 23.82 10.90
C SER A 59 -24.51 23.79 10.16
N LYS A 60 -24.22 24.85 9.39
CA LYS A 60 -22.98 25.04 8.61
C LYS A 60 -21.71 24.76 9.43
N LEU A 61 -21.76 25.06 10.72
CA LEU A 61 -20.65 24.88 11.66
C LEU A 61 -20.37 23.40 11.95
N LYS A 62 -21.41 22.57 12.07
CA LYS A 62 -21.27 21.11 12.22
C LYS A 62 -20.77 20.46 10.93
N THR A 63 -21.24 20.92 9.78
CA THR A 63 -20.74 20.47 8.47
C THR A 63 -19.25 20.77 8.33
N ALA A 64 -18.83 22.00 8.66
CA ALA A 64 -17.42 22.38 8.64
C ALA A 64 -16.58 21.49 9.59
N GLN A 65 -17.08 21.22 10.79
CA GLN A 65 -16.39 20.34 11.75
C GLN A 65 -16.23 18.90 11.23
N LEU A 66 -17.24 18.34 10.56
CA LEU A 66 -17.16 17.01 9.96
C LEU A 66 -16.08 16.94 8.86
N PHE A 67 -16.03 17.94 7.98
CA PHE A 67 -15.01 18.01 6.94
C PHE A 67 -13.60 18.26 7.50
N VAL A 68 -13.45 19.14 8.49
CA VAL A 68 -12.16 19.35 9.17
C VAL A 68 -11.68 18.04 9.81
N SER A 69 -12.55 17.31 10.50
CA SER A 69 -12.21 15.99 11.06
C SER A 69 -11.77 15.01 9.97
N PHE A 70 -12.45 15.00 8.81
CA PHE A 70 -12.03 14.19 7.67
C PHE A 70 -10.62 14.53 7.17
N PHE A 71 -10.33 15.82 6.96
CA PHE A 71 -9.01 16.26 6.50
C PHE A 71 -7.90 15.96 7.51
N VAL A 72 -8.16 16.15 8.81
CA VAL A 72 -7.21 15.80 9.87
C VAL A 72 -6.92 14.30 9.85
N ASN A 73 -7.95 13.45 9.75
CA ASN A 73 -7.77 12.01 9.65
C ASN A 73 -6.99 11.60 8.40
N ALA A 74 -7.32 12.17 7.24
CA ALA A 74 -6.61 11.93 5.99
C ALA A 74 -5.13 12.34 6.09
N TYR A 75 -4.86 13.50 6.68
CA TYR A 75 -3.50 14.00 6.89
C TYR A 75 -2.69 13.08 7.83
N VAL A 76 -3.27 12.66 8.95
CA VAL A 76 -2.62 11.74 9.90
C VAL A 76 -2.33 10.40 9.23
N LEU A 77 -3.28 9.84 8.47
CA LEU A 77 -3.08 8.58 7.75
C LEU A 77 -1.99 8.70 6.68
N MET A 78 -1.95 9.81 5.96
CA MET A 78 -0.90 10.10 4.98
C MET A 78 0.47 10.25 5.65
N TYR A 79 0.54 10.94 6.79
CA TYR A 79 1.75 11.07 7.58
C TYR A 79 2.27 9.70 8.04
N ILE A 80 1.40 8.83 8.54
CA ILE A 80 1.75 7.45 8.94
C ILE A 80 2.24 6.66 7.71
N LEU A 81 1.55 6.76 6.58
CA LEU A 81 1.92 6.04 5.36
C LEU A 81 3.33 6.44 4.87
N LEU A 82 3.65 7.73 4.85
CA LEU A 82 4.93 8.24 4.34
C LEU A 82 6.08 8.14 5.35
N ASN A 83 5.84 8.44 6.63
CA ASN A 83 6.92 8.55 7.62
C ASN A 83 7.12 7.28 8.44
N ILE A 84 6.15 6.37 8.46
CA ILE A 84 6.23 5.13 9.25
C ILE A 84 6.20 3.92 8.33
N VAL A 85 5.18 3.79 7.48
CA VAL A 85 4.99 2.59 6.65
C VAL A 85 6.03 2.53 5.52
N TYR A 86 6.19 3.60 4.75
CA TYR A 86 7.15 3.66 3.65
C TYR A 86 8.59 3.29 4.09
N PRO A 87 9.20 3.92 5.11
CA PRO A 87 10.55 3.54 5.52
C PRO A 87 10.62 2.12 6.09
N ARG A 88 9.55 1.61 6.71
CA ARG A 88 9.50 0.23 7.21
C ARG A 88 9.45 -0.80 6.07
N VAL A 89 8.68 -0.53 5.03
CA VAL A 89 8.54 -1.40 3.86
C VAL A 89 9.80 -1.38 3.00
N TYR A 90 10.37 -0.19 2.78
CA TYR A 90 11.54 0.01 1.90
C TYR A 90 12.88 0.09 2.66
N LYS A 91 12.96 -0.37 3.92
CA LYS A 91 14.19 -0.31 4.73
C LYS A 91 15.42 -0.89 4.01
N ASN A 92 15.24 -2.02 3.33
CA ASN A 92 16.31 -2.73 2.63
C ASN A 92 16.75 -2.04 1.32
N SER A 93 15.83 -1.32 0.68
CA SER A 93 16.10 -0.56 -0.55
C SER A 93 16.69 0.83 -0.25
N LEU A 94 16.28 1.45 0.85
CA LEU A 94 16.80 2.74 1.31
C LEU A 94 18.22 2.65 1.89
N SER A 95 18.55 1.57 2.60
CA SER A 95 19.90 1.34 3.13
C SER A 95 20.93 1.12 2.01
N LYS A 96 20.55 0.38 0.97
CA LYS A 96 21.42 0.15 -0.20
C LYS A 96 21.77 1.45 -0.94
N ARG A 97 20.80 2.36 -1.05
CA ARG A 97 20.98 3.68 -1.69
C ARG A 97 21.76 4.70 -0.82
N LYS A 98 21.99 4.42 0.46
CA LYS A 98 22.83 5.26 1.34
C LYS A 98 24.28 4.78 1.44
N ALA A 99 24.56 3.57 0.95
CA ALA A 99 25.88 2.95 0.98
C ALA A 99 26.64 3.08 -0.35
N ASP A 100 25.94 3.53 -1.40
CA ASP A 100 26.50 4.01 -2.68
C ASP A 100 26.63 5.54 -2.62
#